data_AF-D8LTA6-F1
#
_entry.id   AF-D8LTA6-F1
#
_cell.length_a   1.000
_cell.length_b   1.000
_cell.length_c   1.000
_cell.angle_alpha   90.00
_cell.angle_beta   90.00
_cell.angle_gamma   90.00
#
_symmetry.space_group_name_H-M   'P 1'
#
loop_
_entity.id
_entity.type
_entity.pdbx_description
1 polymer ?
#
loop_
_entity_poly.entity_id
_entity_poly.type
_entity_poly.pdbx_seq_one_letter_code
_entity_poly.pdbx_strand_id
1 'polypeptide(L)'
;MAAAAASAAATARAMVPDVEDDGAKQPKRVNLQNYASRDSGAVLLEASPASKGMQNLLLDSKDKYAISPCEDKQWAVLGLSEDILVRSLVIGSHEKYSSLLKEFQVLASQTYPVNEWLDLGTFTAKFVQGEQTFEIPQPAFARYLKFKFLSHYGDEFYCTVSQVKVHGSTMLESFQHEWQQSSAEVREVQDFMMKKDPKPSAVGTVGAGAGVGGGAADTTVEALASEGGGGAHGPTGVSNVEPATPGSAPKSPGVQTAPFCDCV
;
A
#
# COMPACT_ATOMS: atom_id res chain seq x y z
N MET A 1 80.00 -3.68 22.08
CA MET A 1 79.97 -3.80 20.60
C MET A 1 78.51 -3.80 20.17
N ALA A 2 78.18 -2.93 19.19
CA ALA A 2 76.95 -2.80 18.38
C ALA A 2 75.60 -2.76 19.13
N ALA A 3 74.86 -1.65 19.28
CA ALA A 3 74.35 -0.62 18.36
C ALA A 3 73.21 -1.07 17.41
N ALA A 4 72.03 -0.46 17.63
CA ALA A 4 70.89 -0.19 16.73
C ALA A 4 70.10 -1.41 16.18
N ALA A 5 68.78 -1.36 15.95
CA ALA A 5 67.89 -0.23 15.71
C ALA A 5 66.46 -0.49 16.21
N ALA A 6 65.84 0.56 16.75
CA ALA A 6 64.41 0.66 16.97
C ALA A 6 63.70 0.94 15.64
N SER A 7 62.62 0.23 15.34
CA SER A 7 61.70 0.56 14.25
C SER A 7 60.46 1.23 14.83
N ALA A 8 60.23 2.46 14.37
CA ALA A 8 59.13 3.32 14.77
C ALA A 8 57.82 2.88 14.08
N ALA A 9 56.81 2.53 14.87
CA ALA A 9 55.43 2.52 14.40
C ALA A 9 54.79 3.85 14.82
N ALA A 10 54.61 4.73 13.84
CA ALA A 10 53.97 6.02 14.03
C ALA A 10 52.53 5.84 14.54
N THR A 11 52.24 6.38 15.71
CA THR A 11 50.89 6.46 16.26
C THR A 11 50.11 7.52 15.48
N ALA A 12 49.17 7.09 14.64
CA ALA A 12 48.21 7.98 14.01
C ALA A 12 47.25 8.49 15.09
N ARG A 13 47.50 9.71 15.57
CA ARG A 13 46.58 10.48 16.41
C ARG A 13 45.50 11.04 15.47
N ALA A 14 44.28 10.52 15.55
CA ALA A 14 43.15 11.16 14.89
C ALA A 14 42.86 12.50 15.59
N MET A 15 43.26 13.59 14.96
CA MET A 15 42.70 14.92 15.22
C MET A 15 41.24 14.84 14.75
N VAL A 16 40.29 14.80 15.69
CA VAL A 16 38.88 15.05 15.38
C VAL A 16 38.74 16.56 15.23
N PRO A 17 38.45 17.11 14.04
CA PRO A 17 38.03 18.48 13.95
C PRO A 17 36.66 18.60 14.63
N ASP A 18 36.56 19.58 15.52
CA ASP A 18 35.30 20.06 16.10
C ASP A 18 34.44 20.53 14.93
N VAL A 19 33.49 19.71 14.50
CA VAL A 19 32.51 20.09 13.48
C VAL A 19 31.39 20.79 14.23
N GLU A 20 31.38 22.11 14.09
CA GLU A 20 30.32 23.00 14.50
C GLU A 20 28.95 22.43 14.04
N ASP A 21 28.02 22.31 15.00
CA ASP A 21 26.66 21.79 14.85
C ASP A 21 25.81 22.77 14.01
N ASP A 22 26.00 22.76 12.69
CA ASP A 22 25.03 23.32 11.77
C ASP A 22 23.84 22.34 11.70
N GLY A 23 22.74 22.73 12.36
CA GLY A 23 21.51 21.96 12.53
C GLY A 23 20.99 21.30 11.25
N ALA A 24 21.48 20.10 10.97
CA ALA A 24 20.90 19.20 10.00
C ALA A 24 19.54 18.77 10.56
N LYS A 25 18.46 19.24 9.93
CA LYS A 25 17.12 18.67 10.12
C LYS A 25 17.24 17.15 9.95
N GLN A 26 17.21 16.42 11.05
CA GLN A 26 17.07 14.98 11.02
C GLN A 26 15.86 14.67 10.12
N PRO A 27 15.97 13.69 9.20
CA PRO A 27 14.84 13.32 8.37
C PRO A 27 13.67 13.01 9.30
N LYS A 28 12.60 13.81 9.18
CA LYS A 28 11.38 13.66 9.97
C LYS A 28 10.93 12.21 9.74
N ARG A 29 11.11 11.34 10.74
CA ARG A 29 10.73 9.92 10.64
C ARG A 29 9.25 9.92 10.32
N VAL A 30 8.90 9.67 9.06
CA VAL A 30 7.50 9.56 8.65
C VAL A 30 7.03 8.29 9.35
N ASN A 31 6.22 8.46 10.40
CA ASN A 31 5.65 7.33 11.11
C ASN A 31 4.60 6.72 10.18
N LEU A 32 5.01 5.75 9.36
CA LEU A 32 4.09 5.03 8.49
C LEU A 32 3.12 4.24 9.39
N GLN A 33 1.82 4.50 9.23
CA GLN A 33 0.78 3.81 9.97
C GLN A 33 0.89 2.30 9.72
N ASN A 34 0.93 1.50 10.79
CA ASN A 34 0.88 0.04 10.69
C ASN A 34 -0.59 -0.43 10.71
N TYR A 35 -1.11 -0.83 9.55
CA TYR A 35 -2.48 -1.31 9.39
C TYR A 35 -2.69 -2.76 9.85
N ALA A 36 -1.60 -3.48 10.19
CA ALA A 36 -1.65 -4.80 10.80
C ALA A 36 -1.48 -4.74 12.33
N SER A 37 -1.49 -3.56 12.95
CA SER A 37 -1.42 -3.47 14.40
C SER A 37 -2.74 -3.91 15.04
N ARG A 38 -2.66 -4.78 16.06
CA ARG A 38 -3.84 -5.13 16.87
C ARG A 38 -4.44 -3.89 17.52
N ASP A 39 -3.60 -2.96 17.95
CA ASP A 39 -4.04 -1.75 18.65
C ASP A 39 -4.71 -0.74 17.70
N SER A 40 -4.49 -0.87 16.37
CA SER A 40 -5.26 -0.13 15.35
C SER A 40 -6.52 -0.88 14.88
N GLY A 41 -6.80 -2.07 15.42
CA GLY A 41 -7.99 -2.86 15.07
C GLY A 41 -7.76 -3.98 14.06
N ALA A 42 -6.51 -4.34 13.75
CA ALA A 42 -6.23 -5.53 12.96
C ALA A 42 -6.52 -6.82 13.75
N VAL A 43 -6.87 -7.89 13.04
CA VAL A 43 -7.29 -9.17 13.63
C VAL A 43 -6.65 -10.36 12.94
N LEU A 44 -6.41 -11.44 13.70
CA LEU A 44 -6.06 -12.73 13.13
C LEU A 44 -7.37 -13.46 12.82
N LEU A 45 -7.58 -13.83 11.56
CA LEU A 45 -8.78 -14.54 11.12
C LEU A 45 -8.58 -16.06 11.15
N GLU A 46 -7.45 -16.52 10.63
CA GLU A 46 -7.15 -17.93 10.49
C GLU A 46 -5.64 -18.16 10.55
N ALA A 47 -5.22 -19.34 10.99
CA ALA A 47 -3.82 -19.72 11.05
C ALA A 47 -3.65 -21.23 10.85
N SER A 48 -2.44 -21.63 10.49
CA SER A 48 -2.05 -23.04 10.45
C SER A 48 -2.24 -23.71 11.82
N PRO A 49 -2.85 -24.91 11.87
CA PRO A 49 -3.14 -25.60 13.14
C PRO A 49 -1.88 -26.03 13.91
N ALA A 50 -0.75 -26.21 13.20
CA ALA A 50 0.54 -26.53 13.80
C ALA A 50 1.21 -25.33 14.51
N SER A 51 0.67 -24.12 14.33
CA SER A 51 1.27 -22.89 14.85
C SER A 51 0.61 -22.41 16.13
N LYS A 52 1.43 -21.94 17.06
CA LYS A 52 0.99 -21.32 18.31
C LYS A 52 1.37 -19.85 18.31
N GLY A 53 0.51 -19.02 18.91
CA GLY A 53 0.83 -17.59 19.11
C GLY A 53 0.77 -16.73 17.83
N MET A 54 0.07 -17.15 16.78
CA MET A 54 -0.03 -16.39 15.52
C MET A 54 -0.65 -14.99 15.70
N GLN A 55 -1.44 -14.79 16.74
CA GLN A 55 -1.98 -13.47 17.10
C GLN A 55 -0.89 -12.48 17.53
N ASN A 56 0.29 -12.98 17.94
CA ASN A 56 1.42 -12.15 18.33
C ASN A 56 2.03 -11.40 17.15
N LEU A 57 1.81 -11.86 15.92
CA LEU A 57 2.28 -11.16 14.71
C LEU A 57 1.75 -9.72 14.61
N LEU A 58 0.59 -9.44 15.20
CA LEU A 58 -0.07 -8.14 15.18
C LEU A 58 0.41 -7.21 16.32
N LEU A 59 1.34 -7.67 17.17
CA LEU A 59 1.83 -6.94 18.34
C LEU A 59 3.17 -6.29 18.06
N ASP A 60 3.41 -5.13 18.69
CA ASP A 60 4.74 -4.51 18.74
C ASP A 60 5.49 -4.93 20.00
N SER A 61 5.88 -6.21 20.05
CA SER A 61 6.61 -6.80 21.16
C SER A 61 7.75 -7.68 20.67
N LYS A 62 8.95 -7.45 21.21
CA LYS A 62 10.15 -8.25 20.91
C LYS A 62 10.17 -9.58 21.66
N ASP A 63 9.35 -9.71 22.70
CA ASP A 63 9.31 -10.87 23.59
C ASP A 63 8.21 -11.87 23.21
N LYS A 64 7.35 -11.51 22.25
CA LYS A 64 6.25 -12.36 21.79
C LYS A 64 6.48 -12.76 20.34
N TYR A 65 6.09 -13.98 20.01
CA TYR A 65 6.25 -14.53 18.68
C TYR A 65 5.22 -15.62 18.39
N ALA A 66 5.04 -15.89 17.11
CA ALA A 66 4.43 -17.11 16.61
C ALA A 66 5.51 -18.19 16.48
N ILE A 67 5.17 -19.43 16.82
CA ILE A 67 6.07 -20.58 16.75
C ILE A 67 5.38 -21.77 16.10
N SER A 68 6.10 -22.48 15.24
CA SER A 68 5.67 -23.77 14.66
C SER A 68 6.87 -24.67 14.38
N PRO A 69 6.66 -26.00 14.34
CA PRO A 69 7.64 -26.90 13.74
C PRO A 69 7.99 -26.45 12.33
N CYS A 70 9.28 -26.41 12.00
CA CYS A 70 9.76 -25.91 10.71
C CYS A 70 9.38 -26.80 9.51
N GLU A 71 9.10 -28.08 9.76
CA GLU A 71 8.67 -29.05 8.72
C GLU A 71 7.19 -28.88 8.33
N ASP A 72 6.39 -28.25 9.19
CA ASP A 72 4.97 -28.04 8.96
C ASP A 72 4.69 -26.78 8.12
N LYS A 73 3.54 -26.77 7.45
CA LYS A 73 3.08 -25.60 6.70
C LYS A 73 2.64 -24.50 7.66
N GLN A 74 3.42 -23.42 7.69
CA GLN A 74 3.14 -22.24 8.50
C GLN A 74 2.47 -21.14 7.67
N TRP A 75 1.30 -20.67 8.11
CA TRP A 75 0.60 -19.55 7.46
C TRP A 75 -0.38 -18.85 8.41
N ALA A 76 -0.70 -17.60 8.11
CA ALA A 76 -1.68 -16.81 8.84
C ALA A 76 -2.47 -15.90 7.89
N VAL A 77 -3.76 -15.71 8.18
CA VAL A 77 -4.64 -14.77 7.50
C VAL A 77 -4.96 -13.63 8.45
N LEU A 78 -4.54 -12.43 8.07
CA LEU A 78 -4.70 -11.20 8.84
C LEU A 78 -5.77 -10.34 8.19
N GLY A 79 -6.71 -9.84 8.99
CA GLY A 79 -7.57 -8.71 8.62
C GLY A 79 -6.91 -7.41 9.06
N LEU A 80 -6.60 -6.53 8.11
CA LEU A 80 -6.07 -5.20 8.38
C LEU A 80 -7.12 -4.33 9.09
N SER A 81 -6.70 -3.20 9.65
CA SER A 81 -7.63 -2.25 10.29
C SER A 81 -8.46 -1.45 9.28
N GLU A 82 -7.95 -1.22 8.07
CA GLU A 82 -8.58 -0.44 6.99
C GLU A 82 -8.33 -1.10 5.62
N ASP A 83 -9.12 -0.71 4.62
CA ASP A 83 -8.87 -1.04 3.21
C ASP A 83 -7.76 -0.12 2.69
N ILE A 84 -6.62 -0.70 2.29
CA ILE A 84 -5.45 0.08 1.89
C ILE A 84 -4.85 -0.43 0.59
N LEU A 85 -4.19 0.47 -0.14
CA LEU A 85 -3.24 0.13 -1.18
C LEU A 85 -1.92 -0.30 -0.51
N VAL A 86 -1.64 -1.60 -0.47
CA VAL A 86 -0.47 -2.15 0.22
C VAL A 86 0.80 -1.82 -0.55
N ARG A 87 1.73 -1.09 0.07
CA ARG A 87 2.99 -0.68 -0.56
C ARG A 87 4.21 -1.39 0.00
N SER A 88 4.25 -1.61 1.30
CA SER A 88 5.39 -2.25 1.94
C SER A 88 4.97 -3.06 3.16
N LEU A 89 5.74 -4.10 3.41
CA LEU A 89 5.57 -5.01 4.54
C LEU A 89 6.83 -4.99 5.39
N VAL A 90 6.67 -5.21 6.68
CA VAL A 90 7.79 -5.44 7.59
C VAL A 90 7.60 -6.78 8.26
N ILE A 91 8.59 -7.65 8.19
CA ILE A 91 8.63 -8.90 8.97
C ILE A 91 9.70 -8.77 10.05
N GLY A 92 9.32 -9.01 11.29
CA GLY A 92 10.23 -9.02 12.44
C GLY A 92 10.51 -10.43 12.93
N SER A 93 11.78 -10.74 13.18
CA SER A 93 12.20 -11.94 13.93
C SER A 93 13.18 -11.58 15.03
N HIS A 94 12.78 -11.76 16.29
CA HIS A 94 13.57 -11.38 17.46
C HIS A 94 14.04 -12.56 18.31
N GLU A 95 13.60 -13.78 17.97
CA GLU A 95 14.05 -14.99 18.66
C GLU A 95 15.47 -15.37 18.23
N LYS A 96 16.29 -15.78 19.20
CA LYS A 96 17.72 -16.04 18.98
C LYS A 96 18.05 -17.50 18.74
N TYR A 97 17.21 -18.40 19.24
CA TYR A 97 17.46 -19.84 19.25
C TYR A 97 16.46 -20.61 18.39
N SER A 98 16.03 -20.01 17.28
CA SER A 98 15.11 -20.60 16.32
C SER A 98 15.61 -20.41 14.89
N SER A 99 15.06 -21.21 13.99
CA SER A 99 15.28 -21.03 12.56
C SER A 99 14.59 -19.75 12.08
N LEU A 100 15.32 -18.95 11.30
CA LEU A 100 14.84 -17.66 10.79
C LEU A 100 14.09 -17.84 9.48
N LEU A 101 13.07 -17.01 9.24
CA LEU A 101 12.35 -17.01 7.97
C LEU A 101 13.30 -16.75 6.80
N LYS A 102 13.15 -17.54 5.72
CA LYS A 102 13.88 -17.35 4.46
C LYS A 102 12.94 -16.88 3.35
N GLU A 103 12.02 -17.71 2.89
CA GLU A 103 11.05 -17.31 1.85
C GLU A 103 9.64 -17.26 2.42
N PHE A 104 8.88 -16.25 2.00
CA PHE A 104 7.46 -16.16 2.28
C PHE A 104 6.70 -15.59 1.09
N GLN A 105 5.45 -16.01 0.94
CA GLN A 105 4.53 -15.50 -0.06
C GLN A 105 3.43 -14.70 0.62
N VAL A 106 3.01 -13.62 -0.02
CA VAL A 106 1.92 -12.76 0.47
C VAL A 106 0.80 -12.74 -0.55
N LEU A 107 -0.40 -13.06 -0.09
CA LEU A 107 -1.60 -13.01 -0.90
C LEU A 107 -2.57 -11.97 -0.32
N ALA A 108 -3.40 -11.40 -1.16
CA ALA A 108 -4.32 -10.31 -0.83
C ALA A 108 -5.75 -10.59 -1.26
N SER A 109 -6.69 -10.00 -0.51
CA SER A 109 -8.09 -9.90 -0.90
C SER A 109 -8.75 -8.67 -0.26
N GLN A 110 -9.80 -8.15 -0.91
CA GLN A 110 -10.63 -7.07 -0.35
C GLN A 110 -11.85 -7.61 0.42
N THR A 111 -12.25 -8.86 0.18
CA THR A 111 -13.46 -9.46 0.77
C THR A 111 -13.10 -10.70 1.58
N TYR A 112 -13.93 -11.03 2.58
CA TYR A 112 -13.82 -12.26 3.35
C TYR A 112 -15.23 -12.83 3.58
N PRO A 113 -15.46 -14.15 3.39
CA PRO A 113 -14.53 -15.18 2.95
C PRO A 113 -13.96 -14.93 1.55
N VAL A 114 -12.72 -15.35 1.31
CA VAL A 114 -12.00 -15.08 0.06
C VAL A 114 -12.41 -16.09 -1.01
N ASN A 115 -12.89 -15.60 -2.16
CA ASN A 115 -13.15 -16.43 -3.33
C ASN A 115 -11.86 -16.78 -4.07
N GLU A 116 -11.04 -15.76 -4.33
CA GLU A 116 -9.76 -15.87 -5.02
C GLU A 116 -8.74 -14.95 -4.35
N TRP A 117 -7.53 -15.47 -4.20
CA TRP A 117 -6.41 -14.74 -3.62
C TRP A 117 -5.59 -14.09 -4.73
N LEU A 118 -5.35 -12.78 -4.62
CA LEU A 118 -4.40 -12.08 -5.47
C LEU A 118 -2.99 -12.30 -4.93
N ASP A 119 -2.05 -12.79 -5.75
CA ASP A 119 -0.65 -12.94 -5.33
C ASP A 119 0.08 -11.59 -5.39
N LEU A 120 0.57 -11.10 -4.25
CA LEU A 120 1.39 -9.89 -4.17
C LEU A 120 2.88 -10.19 -4.40
N GLY A 121 3.27 -11.47 -4.37
CA GLY A 121 4.62 -11.93 -4.63
C GLY A 121 5.19 -12.84 -3.54
N THR A 122 6.34 -13.40 -3.88
CA THR A 122 7.20 -14.17 -2.96
C THR A 122 8.46 -13.37 -2.69
N PHE A 123 8.83 -13.28 -1.42
CA PHE A 123 9.94 -12.49 -0.93
C PHE A 123 10.95 -13.38 -0.21
N THR A 124 12.22 -13.03 -0.32
CA THR A 124 13.32 -13.69 0.39
C THR A 124 13.88 -12.73 1.44
N ALA A 125 13.70 -13.09 2.70
CA ALA A 125 14.31 -12.42 3.84
C ALA A 125 15.80 -12.73 3.90
N LYS A 126 16.58 -11.81 4.47
CA LYS A 126 18.00 -12.02 4.77
C LYS A 126 18.14 -12.82 6.06
N PHE A 127 19.24 -13.56 6.20
CA PHE A 127 19.60 -14.26 7.44
C PHE A 127 20.10 -13.28 8.51
N VAL A 128 19.21 -12.42 9.01
CA VAL A 128 19.46 -11.43 10.06
C VAL A 128 18.27 -11.35 11.00
N GLN A 129 18.54 -11.13 12.28
CA GLN A 129 17.52 -10.83 13.28
C GLN A 129 17.07 -9.38 13.19
N GLY A 130 15.86 -9.12 13.66
CA GLY A 130 15.23 -7.81 13.67
C GLY A 130 14.15 -7.67 12.59
N GLU A 131 13.79 -6.42 12.33
CA GLU A 131 12.81 -6.04 11.32
C GLU A 131 13.46 -5.94 9.94
N GLN A 132 12.78 -6.48 8.93
CA GLN A 132 13.15 -6.37 7.54
C GLN A 132 11.97 -5.85 6.74
N THR A 133 12.21 -4.82 5.92
CA THR A 133 11.20 -4.18 5.09
C THR A 133 11.25 -4.73 3.68
N PHE A 134 10.07 -5.00 3.10
CA PHE A 134 9.87 -5.54 1.76
C PHE A 134 8.90 -4.61 1.02
N GLU A 135 9.32 -4.11 -0.14
CA GLU A 135 8.45 -3.32 -1.01
C GLU A 135 7.64 -4.24 -1.91
N ILE A 136 6.35 -3.93 -2.08
CA ILE A 136 5.47 -4.65 -2.99
C ILE A 136 5.68 -4.11 -4.41
N PRO A 137 6.15 -4.92 -5.37
CA PRO A 137 6.44 -4.44 -6.73
C PRO A 137 5.21 -3.86 -7.44
N GLN A 138 4.04 -4.46 -7.19
CA GLN A 138 2.76 -4.02 -7.72
C GLN A 138 1.77 -3.81 -6.57
N PRO A 139 1.69 -2.58 -6.03
CA PRO A 139 0.75 -2.27 -4.96
C PRO A 139 -0.69 -2.62 -5.35
N ALA A 140 -1.44 -3.22 -4.43
CA ALA A 140 -2.82 -3.61 -4.66
C ALA A 140 -3.69 -3.30 -3.43
N PHE A 141 -4.97 -3.02 -3.67
CA PHE A 141 -5.93 -2.79 -2.60
C PHE A 141 -6.27 -4.09 -1.89
N ALA A 142 -6.19 -4.08 -0.56
CA ALA A 142 -6.46 -5.23 0.28
C ALA A 142 -7.05 -4.81 1.63
N ARG A 143 -7.96 -5.66 2.13
CA ARG A 143 -8.41 -5.68 3.52
C ARG A 143 -7.83 -6.87 4.29
N TYR A 144 -7.57 -7.95 3.57
CA TYR A 144 -7.14 -9.24 4.11
C TYR A 144 -5.85 -9.67 3.43
N LEU A 145 -4.88 -10.08 4.24
CA LEU A 145 -3.60 -10.59 3.75
C LEU A 145 -3.36 -12.00 4.28
N LYS A 146 -2.93 -12.91 3.41
CA LYS A 146 -2.48 -14.24 3.80
C LYS A 146 -0.97 -14.34 3.63
N PHE A 147 -0.28 -14.59 4.73
CA PHE A 147 1.15 -14.85 4.76
C PHE A 147 1.38 -16.34 4.77
N LYS A 148 2.16 -16.84 3.81
CA LYS A 148 2.63 -18.23 3.76
C LYS A 148 4.13 -18.22 3.97
N PHE A 149 4.59 -18.82 5.06
CA PHE A 149 6.01 -18.94 5.36
C PHE A 149 6.51 -20.24 4.74
N LEU A 150 7.35 -20.13 3.71
CA LEU A 150 7.66 -21.22 2.79
C LEU A 150 8.93 -21.99 3.18
N SER A 151 9.97 -21.26 3.58
CA SER A 151 11.28 -21.84 3.93
C SER A 151 11.96 -21.04 5.04
N HIS A 152 12.99 -21.63 5.64
CA HIS A 152 13.76 -21.04 6.74
C HIS A 152 15.27 -21.22 6.55
N TYR A 153 16.03 -20.48 7.35
CA TYR A 153 17.45 -20.64 7.56
C TYR A 153 17.70 -21.28 8.92
N GLY A 154 18.78 -22.05 9.03
CA GLY A 154 19.11 -22.80 10.23
C GLY A 154 18.48 -24.19 10.23
N ASP A 155 18.95 -25.04 11.15
CA ASP A 155 18.54 -26.43 11.28
C ASP A 155 17.83 -26.69 12.62
N GLU A 156 17.31 -25.63 13.26
CA GLU A 156 16.54 -25.75 14.48
C GLU A 156 15.14 -26.30 14.19
N PHE A 157 14.60 -27.06 15.15
CA PHE A 157 13.30 -27.70 14.98
C PHE A 157 12.12 -26.71 14.84
N TYR A 158 12.24 -25.55 15.49
CA TYR A 158 11.18 -24.53 15.53
C TYR A 158 11.54 -23.29 14.72
N CYS A 159 10.52 -22.80 14.02
CA CYS A 159 10.55 -21.58 13.23
C CYS A 159 9.69 -20.54 13.93
N THR A 160 10.20 -19.32 14.03
CA THR A 160 9.48 -18.23 14.70
C THR A 160 9.38 -16.98 13.84
N VAL A 161 8.25 -16.29 13.98
CA VAL A 161 8.06 -14.94 13.42
C VAL A 161 7.47 -14.08 14.53
N SER A 162 8.10 -12.96 14.81
CA SER A 162 7.74 -12.10 15.95
C SER A 162 6.66 -11.10 15.59
N GLN A 163 6.74 -10.50 14.40
CA GLN A 163 5.90 -9.37 14.03
C GLN A 163 5.67 -9.25 12.54
N VAL A 164 4.50 -8.73 12.16
CA VAL A 164 4.18 -8.25 10.81
C VAL A 164 3.69 -6.80 10.91
N LYS A 165 4.26 -5.90 10.10
CA LYS A 165 3.71 -4.57 9.86
C LYS A 165 3.32 -4.42 8.40
N VAL A 166 2.23 -3.71 8.16
CA VAL A 166 1.71 -3.47 6.81
C VAL A 166 1.50 -1.99 6.65
N HIS A 167 2.13 -1.43 5.64
CA HIS A 167 2.07 -0.01 5.33
C HIS A 167 1.57 0.22 3.91
N GLY A 168 0.87 1.33 3.73
CA GLY A 168 0.20 1.67 2.50
C GLY A 168 -0.51 3.01 2.65
N SER A 169 -1.45 3.26 1.76
CA SER A 169 -2.34 4.42 1.83
C SER A 169 -3.79 3.98 1.72
N THR A 170 -4.69 4.70 2.39
CA THR A 170 -6.13 4.47 2.21
C THR A 170 -6.58 4.89 0.81
N MET A 171 -7.78 4.48 0.38
CA MET A 171 -8.34 4.91 -0.90
C MET A 171 -8.44 6.44 -1.00
N LEU A 172 -8.90 7.12 0.07
CA LEU A 172 -8.99 8.58 0.11
C LEU A 172 -7.61 9.24 -0.02
N GLU A 173 -6.62 8.76 0.73
CA GLU A 173 -5.25 9.28 0.67
C GLU A 173 -4.62 9.05 -0.71
N SER A 174 -4.90 7.91 -1.34
CA SER A 174 -4.40 7.57 -2.68
C SER A 174 -4.97 8.55 -3.72
N PHE A 175 -6.29 8.81 -3.69
CA PHE A 175 -6.91 9.81 -4.56
C PHE A 175 -6.41 11.23 -4.31
N GLN A 176 -6.20 11.62 -3.04
CA GLN A 176 -5.64 12.92 -2.71
C GLN A 176 -4.23 13.08 -3.26
N HIS A 177 -3.39 12.05 -3.18
CA HIS A 177 -2.05 12.05 -3.76
C HIS A 177 -2.10 12.18 -5.29
N GLU A 178 -2.95 11.42 -5.98
CA GLU A 178 -3.12 11.52 -7.44
C GLU A 178 -3.63 12.90 -7.88
N TRP A 179 -4.58 13.48 -7.14
CA TRP A 179 -5.09 14.83 -7.40
C TRP A 179 -4.02 15.91 -7.17
N GLN A 180 -3.22 15.77 -6.12
CA GLN A 180 -2.13 16.71 -5.83
C GLN A 180 -1.02 16.63 -6.87
N GLN A 181 -0.67 15.42 -7.33
CA GLN A 181 0.33 15.24 -8.39
C GLN A 181 -0.15 15.85 -9.71
N SER A 182 -1.38 15.54 -10.14
CA SER A 182 -1.94 16.11 -11.38
C SER A 182 -2.11 17.63 -11.31
N SER A 183 -2.54 18.18 -10.17
CA SER A 183 -2.65 19.64 -10.02
C SER A 183 -1.28 20.35 -9.97
N ALA A 184 -0.25 19.72 -9.40
CA ALA A 184 1.11 20.24 -9.44
C ALA A 184 1.66 20.28 -10.88
N GLU A 185 1.47 19.20 -11.64
CA GLU A 185 1.87 19.12 -13.05
C GLU A 185 1.15 20.18 -13.90
N VAL A 186 -0.16 20.34 -13.73
CA VAL A 186 -0.94 21.38 -14.43
C VAL A 186 -0.45 22.78 -14.07
N ARG A 187 -0.11 23.02 -12.80
CA ARG A 187 0.42 24.31 -12.35
C ARG A 187 1.79 24.61 -12.95
N GLU A 188 2.67 23.62 -13.05
CA GLU A 188 3.97 23.79 -13.71
C GLU A 188 3.83 24.08 -15.20
N VAL A 189 2.92 23.40 -15.90
CA VAL A 189 2.61 23.68 -17.31
C VAL A 189 2.00 25.08 -17.46
N GLN A 190 1.11 25.50 -16.57
CA GLN A 190 0.50 26.82 -16.60
C GLN A 190 1.53 27.94 -16.33
N ASP A 191 2.43 27.74 -15.37
CA ASP A 191 3.54 28.66 -15.09
C ASP A 191 4.51 28.75 -16.29
N PHE A 192 4.74 27.64 -17.00
CA PHE A 192 5.53 27.64 -18.24
C PHE A 192 4.83 28.38 -19.37
N MET A 193 3.52 28.20 -19.54
CA MET A 193 2.71 28.89 -20.56
C MET A 193 2.62 30.40 -20.30
N MET A 194 2.46 30.84 -19.04
CA MET A 194 2.41 32.27 -18.70
C MET A 194 3.77 32.98 -18.82
N LYS A 195 4.89 32.25 -18.90
CA LYS A 195 6.24 32.84 -19.08
C LYS A 195 6.58 33.15 -20.54
N LYS A 196 5.74 32.75 -21.51
CA LYS A 196 5.90 33.06 -22.93
C LYS A 196 4.79 34.01 -23.41
N ASP A 197 5.00 35.29 -23.17
CA ASP A 197 4.48 36.31 -24.09
C ASP A 197 5.64 37.03 -24.80
N PRO A 198 5.61 37.12 -26.15
CA PRO A 198 6.57 37.86 -26.93
C PRO A 198 6.31 39.37 -26.80
N LYS A 199 7.41 40.12 -26.63
CA LYS A 199 7.43 41.59 -26.61
C LYS A 199 6.64 42.17 -27.80
N PRO A 200 5.54 42.90 -27.59
CA PRO A 200 4.97 43.70 -28.67
C PRO A 200 5.95 44.85 -28.93
N SER A 201 6.62 44.78 -30.08
CA SER A 201 7.46 45.89 -30.54
C SER A 201 6.54 47.07 -30.85
N ALA A 202 6.76 48.17 -30.14
CA ALA A 202 5.96 49.38 -30.18
C ALA A 202 5.79 49.91 -31.63
N VAL A 203 4.54 50.19 -31.99
CA VAL A 203 4.16 51.04 -33.12
C VAL A 203 4.67 52.46 -32.85
N GLY A 204 5.45 53.00 -33.78
CA GLY A 204 5.96 54.37 -33.73
C GLY A 204 4.88 55.40 -34.05
N THR A 205 4.80 56.45 -33.23
CA THR A 205 3.98 57.65 -33.44
C THR A 205 4.74 58.70 -34.25
N VAL A 206 4.16 59.10 -35.39
CA VAL A 206 4.20 60.43 -36.04
C VAL A 206 2.90 60.52 -36.86
N GLY A 207 2.14 61.60 -37.07
CA GLY A 207 2.16 63.02 -36.76
C GLY A 207 1.00 63.63 -37.59
N ALA A 208 0.33 64.63 -37.02
CA ALA A 208 -0.81 65.44 -37.47
C ALA A 208 -1.26 65.48 -38.96
N GLY A 209 -2.58 65.52 -39.16
CA GLY A 209 -3.26 66.03 -40.36
C GLY A 209 -4.78 66.17 -40.16
N ALA A 210 -5.30 67.39 -40.30
CA ALA A 210 -6.70 67.78 -40.04
C ALA A 210 -7.70 67.35 -41.13
N GLY A 211 -8.97 67.17 -40.78
CA GLY A 211 -10.08 66.99 -41.72
C GLY A 211 -11.45 66.84 -41.04
N VAL A 212 -12.41 67.65 -41.48
CA VAL A 212 -13.73 67.94 -40.90
C VAL A 212 -14.85 67.04 -41.48
N GLY A 213 -15.92 66.84 -40.71
CA GLY A 213 -17.26 66.39 -41.14
C GLY A 213 -17.53 64.92 -40.77
N GLY A 214 -18.56 64.53 -40.02
CA GLY A 214 -19.93 65.01 -39.97
C GLY A 214 -20.83 63.97 -40.64
N GLY A 215 -21.71 63.30 -39.89
CA GLY A 215 -22.72 62.41 -40.48
C GLY A 215 -23.15 61.23 -39.59
N ALA A 216 -24.43 61.22 -39.26
CA ALA A 216 -25.15 60.25 -38.46
C ALA A 216 -25.60 59.00 -39.24
N ALA A 217 -25.91 57.92 -38.49
CA ALA A 217 -26.93 56.88 -38.68
C ALA A 217 -26.44 55.64 -37.90
N ASP A 218 -26.97 55.29 -36.74
CA ASP A 218 -28.29 54.67 -36.50
C ASP A 218 -28.62 53.54 -37.47
N THR A 219 -28.52 52.29 -37.01
CA THR A 219 -29.52 51.27 -37.34
C THR A 219 -29.53 50.19 -36.26
N THR A 220 -30.68 50.12 -35.61
CA THR A 220 -31.22 49.06 -34.78
C THR A 220 -31.28 47.71 -35.50
N VAL A 221 -31.10 46.62 -34.76
CA VAL A 221 -31.89 45.40 -34.95
C VAL A 221 -32.24 44.80 -33.58
N GLU A 222 -33.53 44.51 -33.46
CA GLU A 222 -34.24 44.13 -32.25
C GLU A 222 -33.98 42.69 -31.80
N ALA A 223 -34.26 42.48 -30.52
CA ALA A 223 -34.46 41.19 -29.87
C ALA A 223 -35.65 40.43 -30.48
N LEU A 224 -35.71 39.11 -30.25
CA LEU A 224 -36.94 38.36 -29.96
C LEU A 224 -36.58 36.99 -29.37
N ALA A 225 -37.14 36.72 -28.19
CA ALA A 225 -37.15 35.43 -27.52
C ALA A 225 -38.17 34.48 -28.17
N SER A 226 -38.02 33.17 -27.97
CA SER A 226 -39.18 32.26 -27.96
C SER A 226 -38.90 31.00 -27.15
N GLU A 227 -39.84 30.73 -26.24
CA GLU A 227 -40.05 29.50 -25.49
C GLU A 227 -40.80 28.44 -26.33
N GLY A 228 -40.80 27.20 -25.84
CA GLY A 228 -41.75 26.14 -26.19
C GLY A 228 -41.04 24.87 -26.68
N GLY A 229 -41.28 23.66 -26.19
CA GLY A 229 -42.36 23.15 -25.34
C GLY A 229 -42.91 21.84 -25.93
N GLY A 230 -42.77 20.75 -25.18
CA GLY A 230 -43.71 19.60 -25.16
C GLY A 230 -43.62 18.55 -26.27
N GLY A 231 -43.84 17.27 -25.89
CA GLY A 231 -44.28 16.25 -26.83
C GLY A 231 -43.93 14.80 -26.47
N ALA A 232 -44.77 14.16 -25.67
CA ALA A 232 -44.74 12.75 -25.30
C ALA A 232 -44.91 11.79 -26.49
N HIS A 233 -44.41 10.56 -26.37
CA HIS A 233 -45.04 9.34 -26.91
C HIS A 233 -44.50 8.07 -26.23
N GLY A 234 -45.34 7.42 -25.40
CA GLY A 234 -45.42 5.94 -25.37
C GLY A 234 -46.33 5.46 -26.52
N PRO A 235 -46.58 4.14 -26.72
CA PRO A 235 -46.91 3.18 -25.65
C PRO A 235 -46.44 1.71 -25.82
N THR A 236 -46.63 0.94 -24.74
CA THR A 236 -47.04 -0.49 -24.64
C THR A 236 -46.26 -1.62 -25.31
N GLY A 237 -45.87 -2.61 -24.48
CA GLY A 237 -45.50 -3.96 -24.89
C GLY A 237 -45.40 -4.91 -23.70
N VAL A 238 -46.54 -5.35 -23.20
CA VAL A 238 -46.69 -6.41 -22.19
C VAL A 238 -46.43 -7.78 -22.82
N SER A 239 -45.68 -8.65 -22.15
CA SER A 239 -45.75 -10.11 -22.32
C SER A 239 -45.36 -10.79 -21.02
N ASN A 240 -46.37 -11.30 -20.34
CA ASN A 240 -46.29 -12.30 -19.27
C ASN A 240 -45.82 -13.64 -19.85
N VAL A 241 -44.91 -14.33 -19.17
CA VAL A 241 -44.94 -15.80 -19.04
C VAL A 241 -44.53 -16.17 -17.61
N GLU A 242 -45.33 -17.07 -17.05
CA GLU A 242 -45.42 -17.54 -15.66
C GLU A 242 -44.40 -18.69 -15.36
N PRO A 243 -44.44 -19.41 -14.22
CA PRO A 243 -43.27 -19.66 -13.38
C PRO A 243 -42.72 -21.10 -13.51
N ALA A 244 -41.43 -21.26 -13.21
CA ALA A 244 -40.82 -22.59 -13.04
C ALA A 244 -40.69 -22.95 -11.55
N THR A 245 -41.19 -24.14 -11.23
CA THR A 245 -41.26 -24.86 -9.95
C THR A 245 -39.88 -25.22 -9.36
N PRO A 246 -39.82 -25.57 -8.05
CA PRO A 246 -38.57 -25.80 -7.34
C PRO A 246 -38.03 -27.23 -7.54
N GLY A 247 -36.75 -27.33 -7.94
CA GLY A 247 -36.04 -28.59 -8.11
C GLY A 247 -35.00 -28.84 -7.01
N SER A 248 -35.33 -29.80 -6.14
CA SER A 248 -34.48 -30.78 -5.44
C SER A 248 -33.05 -30.43 -4.99
N ALA A 249 -32.88 -30.48 -3.66
CA ALA A 249 -31.62 -30.53 -2.94
C ALA A 249 -30.78 -31.80 -3.23
N PRO A 250 -29.44 -31.70 -3.28
CA PRO A 250 -28.56 -32.87 -3.21
C PRO A 250 -28.34 -33.30 -1.75
N LYS A 251 -28.49 -34.62 -1.53
CA LYS A 251 -28.31 -35.34 -0.26
C LYS A 251 -26.85 -35.31 0.22
N SER A 252 -26.68 -35.06 1.51
CA SER A 252 -25.45 -35.29 2.28
C SER A 252 -25.04 -36.78 2.26
N PRO A 253 -23.76 -37.12 2.07
CA PRO A 253 -23.26 -38.45 2.37
C PRO A 253 -23.06 -38.63 3.89
N GLY A 254 -23.46 -39.81 4.37
CA GLY A 254 -23.67 -40.11 5.78
C GLY A 254 -22.41 -40.20 6.65
N VAL A 255 -22.62 -39.84 7.92
CA VAL A 255 -21.73 -40.11 9.05
C VAL A 255 -21.69 -41.61 9.27
N GLN A 256 -20.54 -42.23 9.02
CA GLN A 256 -20.25 -43.57 9.53
C GLN A 256 -19.80 -43.44 10.99
N THR A 257 -20.64 -43.93 11.89
CA THR A 257 -20.28 -44.17 13.30
C THR A 257 -19.28 -45.32 13.37
N ALA A 258 -18.06 -45.05 13.79
CA ALA A 258 -17.09 -46.07 14.18
C ALA A 258 -17.50 -46.69 15.53
N PRO A 259 -17.24 -47.99 15.76
CA PRO A 259 -17.66 -48.67 16.98
C PRO A 259 -16.79 -48.26 18.19
N PHE A 260 -17.44 -48.22 19.34
CA PHE A 260 -16.84 -48.06 20.66
C PHE A 260 -15.71 -49.08 20.88
N CYS A 261 -14.53 -48.61 21.25
CA CYS A 261 -13.53 -49.41 21.94
C CYS A 261 -13.84 -49.35 23.44
N ASP A 262 -14.24 -50.49 24.00
CA ASP A 262 -14.18 -50.76 25.44
C ASP A 262 -12.72 -50.66 25.91
N CYS A 263 -12.48 -49.85 26.94
CA CYS A 263 -11.26 -49.93 27.75
C CYS A 263 -11.64 -50.53 29.11
N VAL A 264 -10.91 -51.59 29.44
CA VAL A 264 -10.80 -52.27 30.75
C VAL A 264 -10.44 -51.29 31.87
#